data_AF-A0A964M8S1-F1
#
_entry.id   AF-A0A964M8S1-F1
#
_cell.length_a   1.000
_cell.length_b   1.000
_cell.length_c   1.000
_cell.angle_alpha   90.00
_cell.angle_beta   90.00
_cell.angle_gamma   90.00
#
_symmetry.space_group_name_H-M   'P 1'
#
loop_
_entity.id
_entity.type
_entity.pdbx_description
1 polymer ?
#
loop_
_entity_poly.entity_id
_entity_poly.type
_entity_poly.pdbx_seq_one_letter_code
_entity_poly.pdbx_strand_id
1 'polypeptide(L)' 'MKKSIGEILKEARLRAGIGQKKLARKIGVTYEQISRLERGVRGNPTIETLQRWAEGVGAELVIEFRFPGDPSPDREGREE' A
#
# COMPACT_ATOMS: atom_id res chain seq x y z
N MET A 1 11.40 -12.98 -5.92
CA MET A 1 11.13 -11.83 -6.81
C MET A 1 10.59 -10.68 -5.97
N LYS A 2 11.04 -9.43 -6.20
CA LYS A 2 10.49 -8.25 -5.52
C LYS A 2 9.11 -7.92 -6.11
N LYS A 3 8.11 -7.66 -5.26
CA LYS A 3 6.77 -7.20 -5.70
C LYS A 3 6.86 -5.76 -6.21
N SER A 4 6.12 -5.47 -7.27
CA SER A 4 5.89 -4.10 -7.70
C SER A 4 4.97 -3.36 -6.72
N ILE A 5 5.05 -2.02 -6.72
CA ILE A 5 4.15 -1.20 -5.89
C ILE A 5 2.67 -1.45 -6.22
N GLY A 6 2.34 -1.65 -7.51
CA GLY A 6 0.97 -1.96 -7.96
C GLY A 6 0.44 -3.27 -7.38
N GLU A 7 1.28 -4.30 -7.31
CA GLU A 7 0.92 -5.59 -6.68
C GLU A 7 0.69 -5.44 -5.18
N ILE A 8 1.54 -4.66 -4.48
CA ILE A 8 1.37 -4.36 -3.05
C ILE A 8 0.03 -3.65 -2.79
N LEU A 9 -0.28 -2.62 -3.57
CA LEU A 9 -1.52 -1.85 -3.46
C LEU A 9 -2.77 -2.71 -3.74
N LYS A 10 -2.69 -3.58 -4.77
CA LYS A 10 -3.74 -4.53 -5.11
C LYS A 10 -3.97 -5.53 -3.99
N GLU A 11 -2.90 -6.09 -3.41
CA GLU A 11 -3.00 -7.04 -2.31
C GLU A 11 -3.62 -6.39 -1.06
N ALA A 12 -3.18 -5.18 -0.69
CA ALA A 12 -3.76 -4.44 0.43
C ALA A 12 -5.26 -4.21 0.24
N ARG A 13 -5.68 -3.83 -0.98
CA ARG A 13 -7.11 -3.68 -1.32
C ARG A 13 -7.88 -4.98 -1.19
N LEU A 14 -7.31 -6.10 -1.67
CA LEU A 14 -7.94 -7.41 -1.59
C LEU A 14 -8.06 -7.91 -0.15
N ARG A 15 -7.05 -7.68 0.70
CA ARG A 15 -7.10 -7.97 2.14
C ARG A 15 -8.21 -7.19 2.85
N ALA A 16 -8.46 -5.96 2.43
CA ALA A 16 -9.58 -5.15 2.94
C ALA A 16 -10.95 -5.58 2.39
N GLY A 17 -11.03 -6.58 1.50
CA GLY A 17 -12.30 -7.11 0.98
C GLY A 17 -13.08 -6.13 0.10
N ILE A 18 -12.43 -5.12 -0.48
CA ILE A 18 -13.09 -4.09 -1.29
C ILE A 18 -12.69 -4.13 -2.77
N GLY A 19 -13.64 -3.85 -3.66
CA GLY A 19 -13.36 -3.68 -5.09
C GLY A 19 -12.73 -2.33 -5.43
N GLN A 20 -12.11 -2.22 -6.59
CA GLN A 20 -11.47 -0.99 -7.07
C GLN A 20 -12.42 0.22 -7.08
N LYS A 21 -13.68 0.05 -7.52
CA LYS A 21 -14.70 1.11 -7.50
C LYS A 21 -15.03 1.60 -6.09
N LYS A 22 -15.03 0.70 -5.10
CA LYS A 22 -15.29 1.06 -3.70
C LYS A 22 -14.11 1.83 -3.11
N LEU A 23 -12.88 1.38 -3.38
CA LEU A 23 -11.67 2.11 -2.97
C LEU A 23 -11.61 3.50 -3.62
N ALA A 24 -11.84 3.59 -4.92
CA ALA A 24 -11.85 4.85 -5.68
C ALA A 24 -12.76 5.91 -5.02
N ARG A 25 -14.01 5.52 -4.69
CA ARG A 25 -14.95 6.39 -3.98
C ARG A 25 -14.48 6.76 -2.58
N LYS A 26 -13.88 5.82 -1.85
CA LYS A 26 -13.43 6.03 -0.46
C LYS A 26 -12.27 7.01 -0.37
N ILE A 27 -11.38 7.03 -1.36
CA ILE A 27 -10.16 7.85 -1.34
C ILE A 27 -10.23 9.06 -2.30
N GLY A 28 -11.39 9.30 -2.92
CA GLY A 28 -11.65 10.48 -3.76
C GLY A 28 -10.92 10.47 -5.11
N VAL A 29 -10.76 9.32 -5.74
CA VAL A 29 -10.10 9.17 -7.06
C VAL A 29 -10.97 8.39 -8.04
N THR A 30 -10.59 8.35 -9.32
CA THR A 30 -11.33 7.58 -10.32
C THR A 30 -10.97 6.09 -10.29
N TYR A 31 -11.88 5.25 -10.79
CA TYR A 31 -11.65 3.82 -10.94
C TYR A 31 -10.45 3.54 -11.88
N GLU A 32 -10.31 4.33 -12.94
CA GLU A 32 -9.22 4.24 -13.92
C GLU A 32 -7.87 4.52 -13.26
N GLN A 33 -7.81 5.50 -12.34
CA GLN A 33 -6.59 5.77 -11.55
C GLN A 33 -6.21 4.56 -10.69
N ILE A 34 -7.16 3.93 -9.99
CA ILE A 34 -6.91 2.71 -9.21
C ILE A 34 -6.41 1.58 -10.12
N SER A 35 -7.14 1.30 -11.21
CA SER A 35 -6.80 0.23 -12.16
C SER A 35 -5.43 0.44 -12.81
N ARG A 36 -5.09 1.69 -13.12
CA ARG A 36 -3.78 2.04 -13.69
C ARG A 36 -2.64 1.80 -12.70
N LEU A 37 -2.81 2.21 -11.44
CA LEU A 37 -1.82 2.02 -10.37
C LEU A 37 -1.61 0.53 -10.07
N GLU A 38 -2.69 -0.25 -9.94
CA GLU A 38 -2.59 -1.69 -9.66
C GLU A 38 -1.94 -2.50 -10.80
N ARG A 39 -2.09 -2.04 -12.05
CA ARG A 39 -1.44 -2.68 -13.21
C ARG A 39 -0.02 -2.19 -13.48
N GLY A 40 0.47 -1.20 -12.73
CA GLY A 40 1.77 -0.58 -12.96
C GLY A 40 1.90 0.16 -14.30
N VAL A 41 0.78 0.51 -14.93
CA VAL A 41 0.78 1.17 -16.25
C VAL A 41 1.02 2.67 -16.06
N ARG A 42 2.29 3.09 -16.09
CA ARG A 42 2.75 4.49 -15.89
C ARG A 42 2.29 5.13 -14.58
N GLY A 43 3.22 5.29 -13.65
CA GLY A 43 3.06 6.18 -12.49
C GLY A 43 3.67 5.56 -11.25
N ASN A 44 4.77 6.15 -10.78
CA ASN A 44 5.21 5.95 -9.42
C ASN A 44 4.21 6.71 -8.52
N PRO A 45 3.43 6.04 -7.65
CA PRO A 45 2.51 6.73 -6.77
C PRO A 45 3.29 7.68 -5.85
N THR A 46 2.72 8.85 -5.58
CA THR A 46 3.27 9.74 -4.56
C THR A 46 3.05 9.14 -3.18
N ILE A 47 3.81 9.60 -2.18
CA ILE A 47 3.58 9.20 -0.77
C ILE A 47 2.15 9.52 -0.35
N GLU A 48 1.61 10.66 -0.76
CA GLU A 48 0.20 11.03 -0.52
C GLU A 48 -0.78 10.00 -1.11
N THR A 49 -0.49 9.47 -2.30
CA THR A 49 -1.32 8.41 -2.91
C THR A 49 -1.27 7.14 -2.07
N LEU A 50 -0.08 6.78 -1.55
CA LEU A 50 0.09 5.62 -0.66
C LEU A 50 -0.65 5.81 0.66
N GLN A 51 -0.60 7.01 1.26
CA GLN A 51 -1.31 7.33 2.50
C GLN A 51 -2.82 7.20 2.34
N ARG A 52 -3.38 7.84 1.31
CA ARG A 52 -4.80 7.71 0.98
C ARG A 52 -5.20 6.26 0.72
N TRP A 53 -4.33 5.49 0.08
CA TRP A 53 -4.58 4.06 -0.12
C TRP A 53 -4.67 3.31 1.21
N ALA A 54 -3.72 3.55 2.12
CA ALA A 54 -3.68 2.96 3.46
C ALA A 54 -4.97 3.30 4.25
N GLU A 55 -5.37 4.57 4.29
CA GLU A 55 -6.65 5.01 4.86
C GLU A 55 -7.86 4.31 4.20
N GLY A 56 -7.84 4.20 2.87
CA GLY A 56 -8.87 3.56 2.08
C GLY A 56 -9.04 2.07 2.39
N VAL A 57 -7.95 1.36 2.67
CA VAL A 57 -7.96 -0.07 2.97
C VAL A 57 -7.97 -0.36 4.48
N GLY A 58 -7.84 0.65 5.33
CA GLY A 58 -7.75 0.48 6.79
C GLY A 58 -6.42 -0.12 7.24
N ALA A 59 -5.33 0.25 6.56
CA ALA A 59 -3.97 -0.13 6.92
C ALA A 59 -3.16 1.10 7.37
N GLU A 60 -2.02 0.84 8.00
CA GLU A 60 -1.02 1.84 8.31
C GLU A 60 0.06 1.86 7.22
N LEU A 61 0.47 3.05 6.77
CA LEU A 61 1.59 3.21 5.85
C LEU A 61 2.89 3.39 6.64
N VAL A 62 3.78 2.40 6.59
CA VAL A 62 5.12 2.47 7.17
C VAL A 62 6.14 2.67 6.05
N ILE A 63 6.90 3.76 6.11
CA ILE A 63 8.06 4.01 5.23
C ILE A 63 9.27 4.23 6.13
N GLU A 64 10.26 3.35 5.99
CA GLU A 64 11.46 3.34 6.81
C GLU A 64 12.69 3.19 5.91
N PHE A 65 13.74 3.95 6.20
CA PHE A 65 15.06 3.70 5.64
C PHE A 65 15.84 2.84 6.63
N ARG A 66 16.39 1.73 6.16
CA ARG A 66 17.27 0.87 6.95
C ARG A 66 18.68 0.87 6.38
N PHE A 67 19.65 0.92 7.27
CA PHE A 67 21.07 0.90 6.98
C PHE A 67 21.71 -0.39 7.50
N PRO A 68 22.86 -0.80 6.94
CA PRO A 68 23.60 -1.96 7.46
C PRO A 68 23.94 -1.76 8.95
N GLY A 69 23.42 -2.63 9.82
CA GLY A 69 23.61 -2.58 11.27
C GLY A 69 22.39 -2.17 12.08
N ASP A 70 21.31 -1.69 11.44
CA ASP A 70 20.05 -1.41 12.15
C ASP A 70 19.49 -2.70 12.77
N PRO A 71 19.07 -2.69 14.05
CA PRO A 71 18.45 -3.85 14.66
C PRO A 71 17.14 -4.18 13.93
N SER A 72 16.98 -5.44 13.49
CA SER A 72 15.70 -5.88 12.90
C SER A 72 14.55 -5.69 13.90
N PRO A 73 13.43 -5.06 13.51
CA PRO A 73 12.27 -4.88 14.37
C PRO A 73 11.57 -6.19 14.74
N ASP A 74 11.89 -7.29 14.05
CA ASP A 74 11.35 -8.63 14.34
C ASP A 74 11.76 -9.17 15.73
N ARG A 75 12.60 -8.44 16.50
CA ARG A 75 13.06 -8.82 17.84
C ARG A 75 12.20 -8.28 19.00
N GLU A 76 11.31 -7.32 18.78
CA GLU A 76 10.50 -6.71 19.86
C GLU A 76 9.07 -7.27 19.95
N GLY A 77 8.92 -8.58 20.17
CA GLY A 77 7.57 -9.16 20.22
C GLY A 77 7.42 -10.58 20.78
N ARG A 78 8.34 -11.05 21.62
CA ARG A 78 8.13 -12.26 22.45
C ARG A 78 8.69 -12.06 23.84
N GLU A 79 8.03 -11.22 24.63
CA GLU A 79 8.06 -11.33 26.09
C GLU A 79 6.64 -11.07 26.61
N GLU A 80 5.84 -12.13 26.67
CA GLU A 80 4.87 -12.39 27.76
C GLU A 80 5.19 -13.79 28.33
#